data_AF-I1C5S7-F1
#
_entry.id   AF-I1C5S7-F1
#
_cell.length_a   1.000
_cell.length_b   1.000
_cell.length_c   1.000
_cell.angle_alpha   90.00
_cell.angle_beta   90.00
_cell.angle_gamma   90.00
#
_symmetry.space_group_name_H-M   'P 1'
#
loop_
_entity.id
_entity.type
_entity.pdbx_description
1 polymer ?
#
loop_
_entity_poly.entity_id
_entity_poly.type
_entity_poly.pdbx_seq_one_letter_code
_entity_poly.pdbx_strand_id
1 'polypeptide(L)' 'MCCKSRKNQIKGTISFETFKESTQREDSKKVIKKLFEKRYQTGKSKRFFNKLRF' A
#
# COMPACT_ATOMS: atom_id res chain seq x y z
N MET A 1 1.59 -25.76 -14.66
CA MET A 1 1.69 -25.25 -13.27
C MET A 1 1.48 -23.74 -13.26
N CYS A 2 0.29 -23.26 -12.89
CA CYS A 2 -0.03 -21.83 -12.84
C CYS A 2 -0.55 -21.47 -11.45
N CYS A 3 0.35 -21.24 -10.50
CA CYS A 3 0.04 -20.56 -9.25
C CYS A 3 1.01 -19.39 -9.08
N LYS A 4 0.91 -18.39 -9.96
CA LYS A 4 1.56 -17.09 -9.73
C LYS A 4 0.84 -16.43 -8.56
N SER A 5 1.37 -16.64 -7.35
CA SER A 5 1.00 -15.94 -6.14
C SER A 5 0.94 -14.43 -6.41
N ARG A 6 -0.27 -13.90 -6.62
CA ARG A 6 -0.51 -12.46 -6.72
C ARG A 6 -0.36 -11.86 -5.32
N LYS A 7 0.87 -11.74 -4.84
CA LYS A 7 1.18 -11.14 -3.54
C LYS A 7 0.98 -9.63 -3.66
N ASN A 8 -0.09 -9.11 -3.05
CA ASN A 8 -0.31 -7.68 -2.93
C ASN A 8 0.79 -7.08 -2.04
N GLN A 9 1.76 -6.39 -2.64
CA GLN A 9 2.94 -5.81 -1.97
C GLN A 9 2.62 -4.99 -0.71
N ILE A 10 1.42 -4.41 -0.62
CA ILE A 10 0.97 -3.59 0.52
C ILE A 10 0.79 -4.42 1.80
N LYS A 11 0.40 -5.70 1.69
CA LYS A 11 0.12 -6.55 2.87
C LYS A 11 1.38 -6.94 3.67
N GLY A 12 2.57 -6.81 3.09
CA GLY A 12 3.82 -7.13 3.79
C GLY A 12 4.46 -5.94 4.52
N THR A 13 4.02 -4.72 4.22
CA THR A 13 4.60 -3.48 4.78
C THR A 13 3.92 -3.04 6.08
N ILE A 14 2.73 -3.55 6.38
CA ILE A 14 1.94 -3.18 7.54
C ILE A 14 1.74 -4.43 8.39
N SER A 15 2.34 -4.45 9.58
CA SER A 15 2.24 -5.54 10.56
C SER A 15 1.90 -4.98 11.93
N PHE A 16 1.34 -5.80 12.83
CA PHE A 16 0.93 -5.39 14.18
C PHE A 16 2.06 -4.71 14.97
N GLU A 17 3.31 -5.09 14.73
CA GLU A 17 4.49 -4.49 15.38
C GLU A 17 4.70 -3.01 14.99
N THR A 18 4.42 -2.63 13.75
CA THR A 18 4.57 -1.24 13.28
C THR A 18 3.60 -0.27 13.96
N PHE A 19 2.59 -0.77 14.66
CA PHE A 19 1.68 0.08 15.44
C PHE A 19 2.18 0.35 16.85
N LYS A 20 3.17 -0.38 17.39
CA LYS A 20 3.65 -0.15 18.75
C LYS A 20 4.60 1.04 18.84
N GLU A 21 5.42 1.25 17.81
CA GLU A 21 6.46 2.27 17.79
C GLU A 21 6.17 3.36 16.75
N SER A 22 6.14 4.62 17.17
CA SER A 22 5.79 5.76 16.31
C SER A 22 6.76 5.94 15.13
N THR A 23 8.04 5.65 15.32
CA THR A 23 9.10 5.76 14.31
C THR A 23 8.82 4.83 13.12
N GLN A 24 8.50 3.57 13.41
CA GLN A 24 8.15 2.57 12.40
C GLN A 24 6.87 2.92 11.63
N ARG A 25 5.92 3.63 12.26
CA ARG A 25 4.72 4.12 11.56
C ARG A 25 5.10 5.14 10.48
N GLU A 26 6.02 6.05 10.76
CA GLU A 26 6.43 7.07 9.80
C GLU A 26 7.16 6.47 8.59
N ASP A 27 8.05 5.51 8.83
CA ASP A 27 8.79 4.86 7.76
C ASP A 27 7.88 3.96 6.91
N SER A 28 6.92 3.27 7.54
CA SER A 28 5.90 2.50 6.83
C SER A 28 5.05 3.42 5.93
N LYS A 29 4.64 4.60 6.42
CA LYS A 29 3.90 5.59 5.61
C LYS A 29 4.68 6.07 4.39
N LYS A 30 5.99 6.32 4.52
CA LYS A 30 6.85 6.73 3.39
C LYS A 30 6.91 5.63 2.31
N VAL A 31 7.05 4.37 2.71
CA VAL A 31 7.07 3.22 1.79
C VAL A 31 5.72 3.06 1.09
N ILE A 32 4.61 3.17 1.83
CA ILE A 32 3.25 3.07 1.30
C ILE A 32 2.97 4.18 0.27
N LYS A 33 3.41 5.42 0.54
CA LYS A 33 3.23 6.55 -0.40
C LYS A 33 3.88 6.27 -1.75
N LYS A 34 5.15 5.82 -1.76
CA LYS A 34 5.86 5.45 -3.00
C LYS A 34 5.15 4.33 -3.76
N LEU A 35 4.58 3.35 -3.06
CA LEU A 35 3.82 2.26 -3.69
C LEU A 35 2.50 2.76 -4.29
N PHE A 36 1.80 3.68 -3.63
CA PHE A 36 0.58 4.29 -4.16
C PHE A 36 0.85 5.18 -5.38
N GLU A 37 1.94 5.96 -5.39
CA GLU A 37 2.34 6.76 -6.55
C GLU A 37 2.62 5.89 -7.78
N LYS A 38 3.33 4.76 -7.62
CA LYS A 38 3.55 3.79 -8.70
C LYS A 38 2.23 3.18 -9.21
N ARG A 39 1.30 2.85 -8.31
CA ARG A 39 -0.02 2.31 -8.70
C ARG A 39 -0.90 3.34 -9.41
N TYR A 40 -0.81 4.60 -8.99
CA TYR A 40 -1.50 5.73 -9.59
C TYR A 40 -1.04 5.92 -11.05
N GLN A 41 0.27 5.96 -11.29
CA GLN A 41 0.84 6.05 -12.65
C GLN A 41 0.47 4.86 -13.53
N THR A 42 0.41 3.65 -12.97
CA THR A 42 0.03 2.44 -13.73
C THR A 42 -1.49 2.37 -14.02
N GLY A 43 -2.30 3.30 -13.50
CA GLY A 43 -3.76 3.28 -13.66
C GLY A 43 -4.47 2.12 -12.92
N LYS A 44 -3.76 1.40 -12.06
CA LYS A 44 -4.32 0.29 -11.26
C LYS A 44 -5.03 0.88 -10.03
N SER A 45 -6.28 0.48 -9.79
CA SER A 45 -7.11 0.95 -8.66
C SER A 45 -7.64 2.39 -8.81
N LYS A 46 -8.02 2.80 -10.02
CA LYS A 46 -8.56 4.14 -10.32
C LYS A 46 -9.71 4.57 -9.39
N ARG A 47 -10.61 3.65 -9.02
CA ARG A 47 -11.73 3.91 -8.10
C ARG A 47 -11.27 4.31 -6.69
N PHE A 48 -10.11 3.85 -6.24
CA PHE A 48 -9.57 4.16 -4.90
C PHE A 48 -9.03 5.59 -4.80
N PHE A 49 -8.49 6.13 -5.89
CA PHE A 49 -7.91 7.47 -5.93
C PHE A 49 -8.93 8.58 -6.18
N ASN A 50 -10.18 8.22 -6.51
CA ASN A 50 -11.25 9.18 -6.64
C ASN A 50 -11.79 9.54 -5.25
N LYS A 51 -11.81 10.83 -4.92
CA LYS A 51 -12.45 11.32 -3.69
C LYS A 51 -13.91 10.92 -3.70
N LEU A 52 -14.33 10.15 -2.69
CA LEU A 52 -15.74 9.80 -2.50
C LEU A 52 -16.52 11.10 -2.22
N ARG A 53 -17.49 11.42 -3.06
CA ARG A 53 -18.44 12.52 -2.83
C ARG A 53 -19.59 11.95 -2.01
N PHE A 54 -19.76 12.48 -0.80
CA PHE A 54 -20.89 12.25 0.08
C PHE A 54 -21.77 13.50 0.06
#